data_AF-A0AAQ4CPL2-F1
#
_entry.id   AF-A0AAQ4CPL2-F1
#
_cell.length_a   1.000
_cell.length_b   1.000
_cell.length_c   1.000
_cell.angle_alpha   90.00
_cell.angle_beta   90.00
_cell.angle_gamma   90.00
#
_symmetry.space_group_name_H-M   'P 1'
#
loop_
_entity.id
_entity.type
_entity.pdbx_description
1 polymer ?
#
loop_
_entity_poly.entity_id
_entity_poly.type
_entity_poly.pdbx_seq_one_letter_code
_entity_poly.pdbx_strand_id
1 'polypeptide(L)'
;MLCERCKKRDSVAVVGGRKLCILCARDEIIKRIKRQFYPNKVLVYGEHILFAYPIYLSQISDLLKIILLDKIYKKFSLSYSELPINPTNSIIDDIWSIIIKSKIFSKQNNINKVILPFTADFLMAYLIYSISKGDYTYINLLDFEYKLDNILFLIPFYNTSIIELQGFINANELNLITKDEFFNIIIKWETELLKDNYELFHAFHNSKKLFQEKNYKCEGCGGLINSPVKYCGRCSVAFASHPY
;
A
#
# COMPACT_ATOMS: atom_id res chain seq x y z
N MET A 1 7.18 9.05 29.26
CA MET A 1 6.05 8.21 29.73
C MET A 1 6.42 6.76 29.46
N LEU A 2 6.13 5.83 30.37
CA LEU A 2 6.53 4.42 30.18
C LEU A 2 5.62 3.70 29.18
N CYS A 3 6.19 2.74 28.46
CA CYS A 3 5.48 1.83 27.55
C CYS A 3 4.31 1.15 28.25
N GLU A 4 3.12 1.28 27.68
CA GLU A 4 1.88 0.74 28.24
C GLU A 4 1.83 -0.79 28.27
N ARG A 5 2.57 -1.45 27.37
CA ARG A 5 2.58 -2.92 27.27
C ARG A 5 3.58 -3.57 28.21
N CYS A 6 4.83 -3.10 28.26
CA CYS A 6 5.88 -3.74 29.07
C CYS A 6 6.17 -3.04 30.39
N LYS A 7 5.75 -1.77 30.56
CA LYS A 7 5.99 -0.94 31.75
C LYS A 7 7.47 -0.82 32.19
N LYS A 8 8.42 -1.11 31.27
CA LYS A 8 9.87 -1.17 31.56
C LYS A 8 10.73 -0.12 30.86
N ARG A 9 10.27 0.43 29.74
CA ARG A 9 11.04 1.31 28.85
C ARG A 9 10.20 2.50 28.46
N ASP A 10 10.83 3.61 28.10
CA ASP A 10 10.11 4.78 27.60
C ASP A 10 9.36 4.46 26.31
N SER A 11 8.18 5.07 26.18
CA SER A 11 7.38 5.04 24.96
C SER A 11 8.02 5.92 23.90
N VAL A 12 8.10 5.41 22.67
CA VAL A 12 8.66 6.13 21.51
C VAL A 12 7.68 6.24 20.35
N ALA A 13 6.61 5.44 20.35
CA ALA A 13 5.61 5.41 19.28
C ALA A 13 4.22 5.18 19.86
N VAL A 14 3.19 5.61 19.13
CA VAL A 14 1.79 5.25 19.39
C VAL A 14 1.37 4.26 18.31
N VAL A 15 0.90 3.08 18.70
CA VAL A 15 0.44 2.03 17.76
C VAL A 15 -0.92 1.51 18.20
N GLY A 16 -1.95 1.71 17.38
CA GLY A 16 -3.35 1.41 17.72
C GLY A 16 -3.76 2.04 19.06
N GLY A 17 -3.51 3.34 19.21
CA GLY A 17 -3.82 4.13 20.40
C GLY A 17 -2.95 3.88 21.64
N ARG A 18 -2.04 2.89 21.60
CA ARG A 18 -1.18 2.56 22.76
C ARG A 18 0.21 3.16 22.64
N LYS A 19 0.69 3.77 23.73
CA LYS A 19 2.07 4.30 23.83
C LYS A 19 3.05 3.17 24.10
N LEU A 20 3.86 2.82 23.11
CA LEU A 20 4.74 1.65 23.15
C LEU A 20 6.22 2.03 23.07
N CYS A 21 7.07 1.25 23.75
CA CYS A 21 8.51 1.29 23.48
C CYS A 21 8.84 0.61 22.16
N ILE A 22 10.04 0.86 21.64
CA ILE A 22 10.48 0.39 20.32
C ILE A 22 10.24 -1.11 20.09
N LEU A 23 10.55 -1.95 21.08
CA LEU A 23 10.38 -3.40 20.96
C LEU A 23 8.91 -3.82 20.95
N CYS A 24 8.06 -3.17 21.76
CA CYS A 24 6.63 -3.49 21.79
C CYS A 24 5.93 -2.98 20.53
N ALA A 25 6.31 -1.82 20.00
CA ALA A 25 5.79 -1.29 18.75
C ALA A 25 6.11 -2.21 17.57
N ARG A 26 7.38 -2.62 17.43
CA ARG A 26 7.80 -3.57 16.39
C ARG A 26 7.03 -4.89 16.45
N ASP A 27 6.88 -5.44 17.66
CA ASP A 27 6.19 -6.71 17.88
C ASP A 27 4.69 -6.60 17.54
N GLU A 28 4.06 -5.47 17.82
CA GLU A 28 2.65 -5.21 17.49
C GLU A 28 2.41 -5.14 15.97
N ILE A 29 3.24 -4.39 15.24
CA ILE A 29 3.17 -4.27 13.78
C ILE A 29 3.42 -5.62 13.11
N ILE A 30 4.43 -6.36 13.54
CA ILE A 30 4.71 -7.71 13.03
C ILE A 30 3.51 -8.64 13.24
N LYS A 31 2.89 -8.59 14.42
CA LYS A 31 1.68 -9.37 14.72
C LYS A 31 0.51 -8.97 13.83
N ARG A 32 0.31 -7.67 13.58
CA ARG A 32 -0.74 -7.16 12.70
C ARG A 32 -0.59 -7.71 11.27
N ILE A 33 0.61 -7.65 10.71
CA ILE A 33 0.90 -8.21 9.37
C ILE A 33 0.70 -9.73 9.37
N LYS A 34 1.23 -10.46 10.36
CA LYS A 34 1.06 -11.92 10.47
C LYS A 34 -0.41 -12.36 10.51
N ARG A 35 -1.28 -11.60 11.20
CA ARG A 35 -2.71 -11.90 11.28
C ARG A 35 -3.41 -11.86 9.93
N GLN A 36 -2.93 -11.06 8.97
CA GLN A 36 -3.50 -11.02 7.62
C GLN A 36 -2.86 -12.06 6.70
N PHE A 37 -1.54 -12.25 6.84
CA PHE A 37 -0.77 -13.09 5.93
C PHE A 37 -0.90 -14.60 6.20
N TYR A 38 -0.90 -15.03 7.47
CA TYR A 38 -0.84 -16.46 7.81
C TYR A 38 -2.16 -17.21 7.61
N PRO A 39 -3.34 -16.72 8.05
CA PRO A 39 -4.59 -17.45 7.88
C PRO A 39 -4.91 -17.72 6.40
N ASN A 40 -4.56 -16.76 5.54
CA ASN A 40 -4.81 -16.82 4.11
C ASN A 40 -3.71 -17.55 3.32
N LYS A 41 -2.67 -18.07 4.01
CA LYS A 41 -1.48 -18.70 3.39
C LYS A 41 -0.97 -17.89 2.20
N VAL A 42 -0.89 -16.57 2.38
CA VAL A 42 -0.69 -15.61 1.30
C VAL A 42 0.61 -15.86 0.56
N LEU A 43 1.67 -16.18 1.32
CA LEU A 43 2.98 -16.53 0.81
C LEU A 43 3.34 -17.96 1.21
N VAL A 44 3.98 -18.71 0.30
CA VAL A 44 4.37 -20.11 0.50
C VAL A 44 5.89 -20.30 0.38
N TYR A 45 6.37 -21.47 0.82
CA TYR A 45 7.80 -21.79 0.77
C TYR A 45 8.34 -21.76 -0.67
N GLY A 46 9.49 -21.11 -0.87
CA GLY A 46 10.17 -21.03 -2.17
C GLY A 46 9.53 -20.09 -3.19
N GLU A 47 8.48 -19.35 -2.81
CA GLU A 47 7.79 -18.44 -3.73
C GLU A 47 8.68 -17.26 -4.15
N HIS A 48 8.55 -16.86 -5.42
CA HIS A 48 9.16 -15.64 -5.95
C HIS A 48 8.13 -14.50 -5.93
N ILE A 49 8.47 -13.38 -5.30
CA ILE A 49 7.57 -12.23 -5.14
C ILE A 49 8.14 -10.97 -5.79
N LEU A 50 7.27 -10.03 -6.19
CA LEU A 50 7.67 -8.75 -6.75
C LEU A 50 7.41 -7.62 -5.74
N PHE A 51 8.42 -6.83 -5.40
CA PHE A 51 8.21 -5.52 -4.76
C PHE A 51 8.09 -4.46 -5.85
N ALA A 52 6.90 -3.90 -6.04
CA ALA A 52 6.65 -2.85 -7.02
C ALA A 52 6.28 -1.55 -6.30
N TYR A 53 6.98 -0.47 -6.64
CA TYR A 53 6.84 0.77 -5.89
C TYR A 53 7.21 2.00 -6.72
N PRO A 54 6.53 3.13 -6.52
CA PRO A 54 7.01 4.40 -7.03
C PRO A 54 8.25 4.83 -6.23
N ILE A 55 9.18 5.56 -6.86
CA ILE A 55 10.47 5.90 -6.25
C ILE A 55 10.32 6.65 -4.92
N TYR A 56 9.29 7.47 -4.75
CA TYR A 56 9.05 8.20 -3.49
C TYR A 56 8.62 7.28 -2.31
N LEU A 57 8.36 5.99 -2.55
CA LEU A 57 8.10 4.99 -1.50
C LEU A 57 9.24 3.99 -1.31
N SER A 58 10.45 4.27 -1.85
CA SER A 58 11.60 3.35 -1.77
C SER A 58 11.93 2.94 -0.34
N GLN A 59 12.02 3.89 0.59
CA GLN A 59 12.32 3.62 2.00
C GLN A 59 11.26 2.75 2.69
N ILE A 60 9.98 2.93 2.33
CA ILE A 60 8.88 2.11 2.86
C ILE A 60 8.94 0.70 2.26
N SER A 61 9.30 0.59 0.98
CA SER A 61 9.57 -0.69 0.33
C SER A 61 10.73 -1.44 1.00
N ASP A 62 11.83 -0.76 1.30
CA ASP A 62 12.97 -1.34 2.01
C ASP A 62 12.60 -1.82 3.41
N LEU A 63 11.81 -1.04 4.15
CA LEU A 63 11.28 -1.47 5.44
C LEU A 63 10.39 -2.72 5.31
N LEU A 64 9.52 -2.76 4.31
CA LEU A 64 8.67 -3.93 4.06
C LEU A 64 9.48 -5.17 3.73
N LYS A 65 10.54 -5.04 2.91
CA LYS A 65 11.46 -6.15 2.63
C LYS A 65 12.05 -6.69 3.93
N ILE A 66 12.58 -5.83 4.80
CA ILE A 66 13.14 -6.25 6.10
C ILE A 66 12.08 -6.94 6.98
N ILE A 67 10.88 -6.37 7.08
CA ILE A 67 9.82 -6.95 7.92
C ILE A 67 9.36 -8.30 7.36
N LEU A 68 9.04 -8.37 6.07
CA LEU A 68 8.51 -9.58 5.46
C LEU A 68 9.58 -10.66 5.40
N LEU A 69 10.75 -10.39 4.82
CA LEU A 69 11.77 -11.40 4.55
C LEU A 69 12.52 -11.79 5.83
N ASP A 70 12.95 -10.83 6.66
CA ASP A 70 13.84 -11.14 7.79
C ASP A 70 13.12 -11.41 9.10
N LYS A 71 11.90 -10.88 9.29
CA LYS A 71 11.15 -11.01 10.56
C LYS A 71 9.97 -11.97 10.47
N ILE A 72 9.23 -11.98 9.37
CA ILE A 72 7.99 -12.77 9.25
C ILE A 72 8.24 -14.09 8.53
N TYR A 73 8.96 -14.07 7.40
CA TYR A 73 9.11 -15.18 6.46
C TYR A 73 10.55 -15.69 6.32
N LYS A 74 11.41 -15.42 7.33
CA LYS A 74 12.82 -15.85 7.35
C LYS A 74 13.04 -17.32 7.00
N LYS A 75 12.10 -18.20 7.34
CA LYS A 75 12.18 -19.66 7.11
C LYS A 75 11.56 -20.13 5.79
N PHE A 76 10.94 -19.25 5.02
CA PHE A 76 10.18 -19.62 3.82
C PHE A 76 11.04 -19.61 2.55
N SER A 77 12.31 -19.23 2.63
CA SER A 77 13.22 -19.17 1.48
C SER A 77 12.62 -18.41 0.29
N LEU A 78 11.95 -17.28 0.57
CA LEU A 78 11.38 -16.43 -0.46
C LEU A 78 12.49 -15.79 -1.30
N SER A 79 12.31 -15.75 -2.61
CA SER A 79 13.12 -14.94 -3.50
C SER A 79 12.31 -13.73 -3.96
N TYR A 80 12.96 -12.64 -4.36
CA TYR A 80 12.24 -11.44 -4.77
C TYR A 80 12.89 -10.70 -5.94
N SER A 81 12.06 -9.97 -6.68
CA SER A 81 12.46 -8.97 -7.68
C SER A 81 11.96 -7.60 -7.23
N GLU A 82 12.59 -6.55 -7.75
CA GLU A 82 12.20 -5.15 -7.48
C GLU A 82 11.85 -4.43 -8.77
N LEU A 83 10.79 -3.63 -8.72
CA LEU A 83 10.33 -2.80 -9.84
C LEU A 83 10.08 -1.36 -9.35
N PRO A 84 11.14 -0.54 -9.29
CA PRO A 84 11.00 0.89 -9.05
C PRO A 84 10.36 1.58 -10.25
N ILE A 85 9.41 2.46 -10.01
CA ILE A 85 8.66 3.17 -11.05
C ILE A 85 8.83 4.67 -10.89
N ASN A 86 9.25 5.31 -11.99
CA ASN A 86 9.38 6.76 -12.04
C ASN A 86 8.00 7.42 -11.86
N PRO A 87 7.88 8.38 -10.92
CA PRO A 87 6.63 9.07 -10.68
C PRO A 87 6.31 10.06 -11.80
N THR A 88 5.02 10.22 -12.03
CA THR A 88 4.35 11.17 -12.93
C THR A 88 3.67 12.27 -12.10
N ASN A 89 3.12 13.29 -12.75
CA ASN A 89 2.48 14.40 -12.05
C ASN A 89 1.03 14.09 -11.58
N SER A 90 0.65 12.80 -11.59
CA SER A 90 -0.72 12.34 -11.33
C SER A 90 -0.67 11.05 -10.52
N ILE A 91 -1.24 11.09 -9.31
CA ILE A 91 -1.23 9.91 -8.43
C ILE A 91 -1.98 8.72 -9.04
N ILE A 92 -3.02 8.99 -9.84
CA ILE A 92 -3.79 7.96 -10.53
C ILE A 92 -2.95 7.30 -11.62
N ASP A 93 -2.12 8.07 -12.33
CA ASP A 93 -1.23 7.54 -13.36
C ASP A 93 -0.06 6.76 -12.74
N ASP A 94 0.43 7.18 -11.57
CA ASP A 94 1.39 6.41 -10.79
C ASP A 94 0.84 5.05 -10.38
N ILE A 95 -0.37 5.01 -9.80
CA ILE A 95 -1.04 3.76 -9.43
C ILE A 95 -1.30 2.88 -10.66
N TRP A 96 -1.79 3.47 -11.76
CA TRP A 96 -1.99 2.75 -13.03
C TRP A 96 -0.68 2.15 -13.55
N SER A 97 0.40 2.94 -13.55
CA SER A 97 1.74 2.55 -14.00
C SER A 97 2.28 1.39 -13.16
N ILE A 98 2.11 1.45 -11.84
CA ILE A 98 2.45 0.36 -10.93
C ILE A 98 1.70 -0.91 -11.29
N ILE A 99 0.37 -0.85 -11.42
CA ILE A 99 -0.44 -2.03 -11.72
C ILE A 99 -0.04 -2.64 -13.08
N ILE A 100 0.04 -1.83 -14.14
CA ILE A 100 0.30 -2.31 -15.49
C ILE A 100 1.72 -2.85 -15.63
N LYS A 101 2.74 -2.11 -15.17
CA LYS A 101 4.14 -2.56 -15.27
C LYS A 101 4.37 -3.80 -14.41
N SER A 102 3.78 -3.86 -13.21
CA SER A 102 3.84 -5.07 -12.38
C SER A 102 3.18 -6.25 -13.06
N LYS A 103 2.01 -6.05 -13.69
CA LYS A 103 1.30 -7.11 -14.44
C LYS A 103 2.14 -7.65 -15.59
N ILE A 104 2.77 -6.77 -16.38
CA ILE A 104 3.65 -7.17 -17.49
C ILE A 104 4.86 -7.94 -16.97
N PHE A 105 5.59 -7.37 -16.00
CA PHE A 105 6.76 -8.00 -15.40
C PHE A 105 6.42 -9.37 -14.79
N SER A 106 5.30 -9.44 -14.08
CA SER A 106 4.82 -10.65 -13.43
C SER A 106 4.51 -11.76 -14.44
N LYS A 107 3.86 -11.43 -15.57
CA LYS A 107 3.60 -12.39 -16.65
C LYS A 107 4.89 -12.90 -17.30
N GLN A 108 5.87 -12.03 -17.52
CA GLN A 108 7.16 -12.40 -18.12
C GLN A 108 8.01 -13.29 -17.21
N ASN A 109 7.89 -13.12 -15.89
CA ASN A 109 8.73 -13.80 -14.90
C ASN A 109 7.97 -14.86 -14.06
N ASN A 110 6.74 -15.20 -14.45
CA ASN A 110 5.86 -16.15 -13.74
C ASN A 110 5.69 -15.83 -12.24
N ILE A 111 5.52 -14.54 -11.92
CA ILE A 111 5.25 -14.05 -10.55
C ILE A 111 3.74 -13.83 -10.40
N ASN A 112 3.15 -14.29 -9.30
CA ASN A 112 1.73 -14.12 -9.02
C ASN A 112 1.46 -13.28 -7.75
N LYS A 113 2.50 -12.87 -7.01
CA LYS A 113 2.39 -12.00 -5.83
C LYS A 113 3.18 -10.71 -6.01
N VAL A 114 2.50 -9.58 -5.84
CA VAL A 114 3.11 -8.25 -5.89
C VAL A 114 2.90 -7.57 -4.53
N ILE A 115 3.97 -7.17 -3.87
CA ILE A 115 3.96 -6.40 -2.64
C ILE A 115 4.02 -4.91 -2.98
N LEU A 116 3.07 -4.15 -2.47
CA LEU A 116 2.97 -2.70 -2.64
C LEU A 116 3.24 -1.99 -1.31
N PRO A 117 4.10 -0.96 -1.26
CA PRO A 117 4.43 -0.24 -0.03
C PRO A 117 3.44 0.88 0.32
N PHE A 118 2.15 0.73 -0.01
CA PHE A 118 1.15 1.73 0.37
C PHE A 118 0.85 1.62 1.86
N THR A 119 0.98 2.74 2.57
CA THR A 119 0.64 2.88 3.99
C THR A 119 -0.82 3.32 4.15
N ALA A 120 -1.32 3.28 5.38
CA ALA A 120 -2.64 3.83 5.69
C ALA A 120 -2.76 5.30 5.28
N ASP A 121 -1.71 6.10 5.47
CA ASP A 121 -1.67 7.51 5.08
C ASP A 121 -1.80 7.68 3.57
N PHE A 122 -1.02 6.92 2.79
CA PHE A 122 -1.12 6.96 1.32
C PHE A 122 -2.53 6.61 0.83
N LEU A 123 -3.12 5.55 1.40
CA LEU A 123 -4.44 5.07 1.01
C LEU A 123 -5.55 6.02 1.45
N MET A 124 -5.44 6.64 2.62
CA MET A 124 -6.39 7.65 3.09
C MET A 124 -6.30 8.91 2.23
N ALA A 125 -5.08 9.37 1.91
CA ALA A 125 -4.88 10.49 1.01
C ALA A 125 -5.47 10.20 -0.37
N TYR A 126 -5.35 8.96 -0.84
CA TYR A 126 -5.95 8.53 -2.10
C TYR A 126 -7.48 8.51 -2.05
N LEU A 127 -8.09 8.12 -0.93
CA LEU A 127 -9.54 8.21 -0.74
C LEU A 127 -10.02 9.67 -0.83
N ILE A 128 -9.37 10.58 -0.11
CA ILE A 128 -9.71 12.02 -0.13
C ILE A 128 -9.52 12.58 -1.54
N TYR A 129 -8.38 12.29 -2.18
CA TYR A 129 -8.10 12.69 -3.56
C TYR A 129 -9.18 12.21 -4.52
N SER A 130 -9.57 10.94 -4.42
CA SER A 130 -10.60 10.33 -5.27
C SER A 130 -11.96 11.03 -5.11
N ILE A 131 -12.34 11.36 -3.88
CA ILE A 131 -13.57 12.11 -3.58
C ILE A 131 -13.48 13.53 -4.17
N SER A 132 -12.37 14.24 -3.93
CA SER A 132 -12.18 15.62 -4.41
C SER A 132 -12.15 15.73 -5.93
N LYS A 133 -11.63 14.72 -6.64
CA LYS A 133 -11.55 14.68 -8.11
C LYS A 133 -12.74 13.98 -8.77
N GLY A 134 -13.56 13.27 -8.01
CA GLY A 134 -14.62 12.41 -8.54
C GLY A 134 -14.10 11.20 -9.33
N ASP A 135 -12.82 10.83 -9.18
CA ASP A 135 -12.19 9.70 -9.86
C ASP A 135 -11.86 8.59 -8.85
N TYR A 136 -12.70 7.55 -8.85
CA TYR A 136 -12.63 6.41 -7.93
C TYR A 136 -11.95 5.18 -8.55
N THR A 137 -11.18 5.35 -9.62
CA THR A 137 -10.65 4.25 -10.45
C THR A 137 -10.01 3.13 -9.61
N TYR A 138 -9.23 3.44 -8.58
CA TYR A 138 -8.52 2.45 -7.77
C TYR A 138 -9.00 2.34 -6.32
N ILE A 139 -10.27 2.70 -6.05
CA ILE A 139 -10.82 2.63 -4.68
C ILE A 139 -10.75 1.22 -4.06
N ASN A 140 -10.67 0.18 -4.90
CA ASN A 140 -10.52 -1.21 -4.45
C ASN A 140 -9.13 -1.54 -3.91
N LEU A 141 -8.12 -0.67 -4.07
CA LEU A 141 -6.82 -0.80 -3.41
C LEU A 141 -6.87 -0.43 -1.92
N LEU A 142 -7.97 0.12 -1.42
CA LEU A 142 -8.15 0.46 -0.01
C LEU A 142 -8.43 -0.79 0.85
N ASP A 143 -7.64 -1.85 0.65
CA ASP A 143 -7.69 -3.11 1.39
C ASP A 143 -6.30 -3.75 1.50
N PHE A 144 -6.21 -4.83 2.26
CA PHE A 144 -5.03 -5.68 2.34
C PHE A 144 -4.64 -6.29 0.99
N GLU A 145 -5.62 -6.65 0.17
CA GLU A 145 -5.40 -7.34 -1.09
C GLU A 145 -6.22 -6.77 -2.24
N TYR A 146 -5.65 -6.86 -3.43
CA TYR A 146 -6.29 -6.51 -4.68
C TYR A 146 -5.94 -7.55 -5.75
N LYS A 147 -6.95 -8.12 -6.39
CA LYS A 147 -6.76 -9.18 -7.40
C LYS A 147 -7.02 -8.65 -8.80
N LEU A 148 -6.08 -8.92 -9.70
CA LEU A 148 -6.21 -8.65 -11.14
C LEU A 148 -5.66 -9.85 -11.91
N ASP A 149 -6.50 -10.47 -12.74
CA ASP A 149 -6.21 -11.77 -13.37
C ASP A 149 -5.81 -12.81 -12.30
N ASN A 150 -4.65 -13.46 -12.50
CA ASN A 150 -4.04 -14.41 -11.56
C ASN A 150 -3.01 -13.76 -10.62
N ILE A 151 -2.88 -12.42 -10.64
CA ILE A 151 -1.92 -11.69 -9.82
C ILE A 151 -2.63 -11.14 -8.58
N LEU A 152 -2.05 -11.40 -7.41
CA LEU A 152 -2.48 -10.88 -6.13
C LEU A 152 -1.53 -9.76 -5.70
N PHE A 153 -2.06 -8.54 -5.67
CA PHE A 153 -1.40 -7.38 -5.10
C PHE A 153 -1.71 -7.34 -3.60
N LEU A 154 -0.66 -7.20 -2.79
CA LEU A 154 -0.70 -7.24 -1.34
C LEU A 154 -0.19 -5.92 -0.80
N ILE A 155 -0.92 -5.35 0.16
CA ILE A 155 -0.63 -4.06 0.77
C ILE A 155 -0.47 -4.29 2.28
N PRO A 156 0.72 -4.69 2.77
CA PRO A 156 0.91 -5.10 4.16
C PRO A 156 0.63 -3.98 5.17
N PHE A 157 0.84 -2.73 4.76
CA PHE A 157 0.64 -1.54 5.59
C PHE A 157 -0.69 -0.83 5.33
N TYR A 158 -1.68 -1.50 4.70
CA TYR A 158 -2.96 -0.86 4.37
C TYR A 158 -3.61 -0.17 5.57
N ASN A 159 -3.49 -0.74 6.78
CA ASN A 159 -3.97 -0.20 8.04
C ASN A 159 -2.83 0.18 9.02
N THR A 160 -1.65 0.54 8.50
CA THR A 160 -0.52 0.96 9.33
C THR A 160 -0.01 2.30 8.84
N SER A 161 -0.11 3.32 9.71
CA SER A 161 0.37 4.68 9.39
C SER A 161 1.89 4.77 9.51
N ILE A 162 2.50 5.67 8.74
CA ILE A 162 3.90 6.08 8.83
C ILE A 162 4.29 6.43 10.27
N ILE A 163 3.40 7.10 11.01
CA ILE A 163 3.66 7.47 12.42
C ILE A 163 3.78 6.22 13.30
N GLU A 164 3.02 5.15 13.03
CA GLU A 164 3.14 3.90 13.78
C GLU A 164 4.48 3.20 13.48
N LEU A 165 5.05 3.41 12.29
CA LEU A 165 6.32 2.82 11.87
C LEU A 165 7.56 3.44 12.56
N GLN A 166 7.37 4.45 13.43
CA GLN A 166 8.41 5.02 14.30
C GLN A 166 9.17 3.97 15.13
N GLY A 167 8.52 2.83 15.42
CA GLY A 167 9.17 1.70 16.07
C GLY A 167 10.30 1.07 15.23
N PHE A 168 10.29 1.19 13.91
CA PHE A 168 11.29 0.61 13.01
C PHE A 168 12.29 1.64 12.50
N ILE A 169 11.80 2.78 12.06
CA ILE A 169 12.56 3.85 11.43
C ILE A 169 12.07 5.20 11.95
N ASN A 170 12.93 6.21 11.96
CA ASN A 170 12.53 7.54 12.42
C ASN A 170 11.50 8.12 11.43
N ALA A 171 10.27 8.42 11.87
CA ALA A 171 9.23 8.91 10.95
C ALA A 171 9.58 10.25 10.30
N ASN A 172 10.43 11.07 10.91
CA ASN A 172 10.88 12.32 10.30
C ASN A 172 11.77 12.08 9.07
N GLU A 173 12.30 10.86 8.90
CA GLU A 173 13.07 10.46 7.71
C GLU A 173 12.15 9.96 6.59
N LEU A 174 10.90 9.58 6.90
CA LEU A 174 9.88 9.16 5.94
C LEU A 174 9.06 10.36 5.47
N ASN A 175 9.54 11.05 4.43
CA ASN A 175 8.77 12.12 3.81
C ASN A 175 8.14 11.64 2.49
N LEU A 176 6.81 11.50 2.48
CA LEU A 176 6.07 11.07 1.30
C LEU A 176 5.78 12.28 0.41
N ILE A 177 6.72 12.59 -0.48
CA ILE A 177 6.57 13.67 -1.46
C ILE A 177 6.39 13.06 -2.85
N THR A 178 5.20 13.22 -3.40
CA THR A 178 4.88 12.84 -4.79
C THR A 178 5.13 14.00 -5.75
N LYS A 179 4.95 13.80 -7.05
CA LYS A 179 4.92 14.90 -8.04
C LYS A 179 3.51 15.48 -8.27
N ASP A 180 2.49 14.92 -7.63
CA ASP A 180 1.12 15.44 -7.67
C ASP A 180 0.95 16.44 -6.50
N GLU A 181 0.95 17.74 -6.82
CA GLU A 181 0.88 18.80 -5.82
C GLU A 181 -0.40 18.73 -4.98
N PHE A 182 -1.53 18.38 -5.60
CA PHE A 182 -2.80 18.27 -4.88
C PHE A 182 -2.78 17.08 -3.91
N PHE A 183 -2.20 15.96 -4.33
CA PHE A 183 -1.99 14.83 -3.44
C PHE A 183 -1.06 15.17 -2.27
N ASN A 184 0.02 15.93 -2.51
CA ASN A 184 0.91 16.39 -1.46
C ASN A 184 0.22 17.34 -0.45
N ILE A 185 -0.69 18.20 -0.92
CA ILE A 185 -1.52 19.06 -0.04
C ILE A 185 -2.37 18.19 0.89
N ILE A 186 -2.98 17.13 0.37
CA ILE A 186 -3.79 16.19 1.16
C ILE A 186 -2.93 15.50 2.21
N ILE A 187 -1.79 14.91 1.83
CA ILE A 187 -0.88 14.24 2.78
C ILE A 187 -0.44 15.17 3.91
N LYS A 188 -0.09 16.42 3.56
CA LYS A 188 0.30 17.44 4.53
C LYS A 188 -0.85 17.74 5.49
N TRP A 189 -2.05 17.95 4.96
CA TRP A 189 -3.26 18.18 5.75
C TRP A 189 -3.55 17.01 6.71
N GLU A 190 -3.44 15.76 6.23
CA GLU A 190 -3.61 14.57 7.06
C GLU A 190 -2.58 14.53 8.19
N THR A 191 -1.31 14.77 7.88
CA THR A 191 -0.22 14.76 8.85
C THR A 191 -0.39 15.84 9.92
N GLU A 192 -0.83 17.04 9.53
CA GLU A 192 -0.99 18.17 10.46
C GLU A 192 -2.21 18.00 11.39
N LEU A 193 -3.34 17.53 10.85
CA LEU A 193 -4.61 17.49 11.58
C LEU A 193 -4.95 16.14 12.21
N LEU A 194 -4.44 15.03 11.66
CA LEU A 194 -4.82 13.67 12.08
C LEU A 194 -3.74 12.96 12.89
N LYS A 195 -2.59 13.60 13.13
CA LYS A 195 -1.50 13.05 13.98
C LYS A 195 -1.97 12.55 15.35
N ASP A 196 -2.99 13.18 15.91
CA ASP A 196 -3.53 12.87 17.24
C ASP A 196 -4.74 11.91 17.18
N ASN A 197 -5.26 11.62 15.98
CA ASN A 197 -6.45 10.80 15.72
C ASN A 197 -6.09 9.48 15.01
N TYR A 198 -5.23 8.68 15.66
CA TYR A 198 -4.69 7.41 15.14
C TYR A 198 -5.77 6.39 14.72
N GLU A 199 -6.96 6.43 15.33
CA GLU A 199 -8.06 5.51 15.01
C GLU A 199 -8.62 5.72 13.59
N LEU A 200 -8.49 6.92 13.02
CA LEU A 200 -8.99 7.20 11.67
C LEU A 200 -8.25 6.37 10.62
N PHE A 201 -6.94 6.15 10.79
CA PHE A 201 -6.11 5.29 9.93
C PHE A 201 -6.50 3.80 10.01
N HIS A 202 -7.32 3.40 10.99
CA HIS A 202 -7.85 2.04 11.13
C HIS A 202 -9.30 1.91 10.63
N ALA A 203 -10.04 3.02 10.51
CA ALA A 203 -11.47 3.02 10.23
C ALA A 203 -11.84 3.40 8.78
N PHE A 204 -11.01 4.21 8.10
CA PHE A 204 -11.36 4.82 6.81
C PHE A 204 -11.64 3.80 5.69
N HIS A 205 -11.09 2.59 5.78
CA HIS A 205 -11.33 1.51 4.82
C HIS A 205 -12.81 1.17 4.64
N ASN A 206 -13.64 1.36 5.69
CA ASN A 206 -15.08 1.11 5.60
C ASN A 206 -15.78 2.06 4.62
N SER A 207 -15.24 3.26 4.43
CA SER A 207 -15.78 4.27 3.53
C SER A 207 -15.72 3.86 2.06
N LYS A 208 -14.85 2.91 1.68
CA LYS A 208 -14.77 2.43 0.29
C LYS A 208 -16.10 1.85 -0.21
N LYS A 209 -16.91 1.27 0.69
CA LYS A 209 -18.21 0.67 0.35
C LYS A 209 -19.17 1.68 -0.27
N LEU A 210 -19.05 2.95 0.09
CA LEU A 210 -19.87 4.05 -0.45
C LEU A 210 -19.60 4.31 -1.94
N PHE A 211 -18.48 3.81 -2.48
CA PHE A 211 -18.03 4.09 -3.84
C PHE A 211 -17.91 2.83 -4.71
N GLN A 212 -18.28 1.67 -4.17
CA GLN A 212 -18.21 0.37 -4.86
C GLN A 212 -19.43 0.07 -5.74
N GLU A 213 -20.42 0.95 -5.81
CA GLU A 213 -21.66 0.76 -6.60
C GLU A 213 -21.43 0.74 -8.12
N LYS A 214 -20.23 1.10 -8.60
CA LYS A 214 -19.87 1.05 -10.02
C LYS A 214 -19.44 -0.37 -10.39
N ASN A 215 -20.25 -1.05 -11.20
CA ASN A 215 -20.07 -2.47 -11.53
C ASN A 215 -18.99 -2.76 -12.60
N TYR A 216 -18.60 -1.77 -13.40
CA TYR A 216 -17.70 -2.02 -14.52
C TYR A 216 -16.23 -1.87 -14.11
N LYS A 217 -15.40 -2.81 -14.55
CA LYS A 217 -13.95 -2.83 -14.31
C LYS A 217 -13.20 -2.91 -15.64
N CYS A 218 -12.11 -2.14 -15.76
CA CYS A 218 -11.19 -2.25 -16.87
C CYS A 218 -10.47 -3.61 -16.84
N GLU A 219 -10.53 -4.40 -17.91
CA GLU A 219 -9.82 -5.69 -17.98
C GLU A 219 -8.28 -5.53 -17.98
N GLY A 220 -7.79 -4.35 -18.35
CA GLY A 220 -6.36 -4.03 -18.38
C GLY A 220 -5.77 -3.88 -16.98
N CYS A 221 -6.28 -2.90 -16.22
CA CYS A 221 -5.75 -2.50 -14.91
C CYS A 221 -6.67 -2.86 -13.72
N GLY A 222 -7.87 -3.39 -13.97
CA GLY A 222 -8.90 -3.70 -12.96
C GLY A 222 -9.55 -2.47 -12.29
N GLY A 223 -9.19 -1.27 -12.71
CA GLY A 223 -9.77 -0.03 -12.20
C GLY A 223 -11.25 0.11 -12.53
N LEU A 224 -12.02 0.72 -11.63
CA LEU A 224 -13.43 1.03 -11.83
C LEU A 224 -13.63 2.01 -12.99
N ILE A 225 -14.63 1.75 -13.82
CA ILE A 225 -14.99 2.60 -14.96
C ILE A 225 -16.50 2.91 -14.94
N ASN A 226 -16.88 4.02 -15.55
CA ASN A 226 -18.26 4.54 -15.53
C ASN A 226 -19.14 3.95 -16.64
N SER A 227 -18.60 3.12 -17.52
CA SER A 227 -19.30 2.58 -18.71
C SER A 227 -18.89 1.12 -18.98
N PRO A 228 -19.74 0.34 -19.67
CA PRO A 228 -19.47 -1.07 -20.02
C PRO A 228 -18.47 -1.19 -21.19
N VAL A 229 -17.31 -0.54 -21.07
CA VAL A 229 -16.22 -0.65 -22.05
C VAL A 229 -15.15 -1.62 -21.53
N LYS A 230 -14.46 -2.31 -22.45
CA LYS A 230 -13.43 -3.30 -22.08
C LYS A 230 -12.25 -2.69 -21.33
N TYR A 231 -11.83 -1.49 -21.74
CA TYR A 231 -10.65 -0.81 -21.23
C TYR A 231 -10.96 0.63 -20.83
N CYS A 232 -10.37 1.09 -19.73
CA CYS A 232 -10.36 2.51 -19.37
C CYS A 232 -9.52 3.31 -20.38
N GLY A 233 -9.72 4.63 -20.46
CA GLY A 233 -8.99 5.49 -21.41
C GLY A 233 -7.47 5.30 -21.39
N ARG A 234 -6.88 5.14 -20.19
CA ARG A 234 -5.44 4.88 -20.01
C ARG A 234 -5.00 3.57 -20.67
N CYS A 235 -5.71 2.48 -20.39
CA CYS A 235 -5.43 1.17 -20.99
C CYS A 235 -5.70 1.14 -22.49
N SER A 236 -6.77 1.80 -22.95
CA SER A 236 -7.09 1.89 -24.38
C SER A 236 -5.96 2.54 -25.16
N VAL A 237 -5.41 3.66 -24.67
CA VAL A 237 -4.27 4.33 -25.32
C VAL A 237 -3.02 3.45 -25.28
N ALA A 238 -2.71 2.86 -24.13
CA ALA A 238 -1.51 2.03 -23.97
C ALA A 238 -1.53 0.77 -24.85
N PHE A 239 -2.68 0.10 -24.97
CA PHE A 239 -2.81 -1.10 -25.79
C PHE A 239 -3.02 -0.80 -27.28
N ALA A 240 -3.55 0.37 -27.64
CA ALA A 240 -3.60 0.81 -29.04
C ALA A 240 -2.21 1.15 -29.59
N SER A 241 -1.29 1.60 -28.73
CA SER A 241 0.07 2.00 -29.12
C SER A 241 1.08 0.85 -29.10
N HIS A 242 0.71 -0.35 -28.63
CA HIS A 242 1.52 -1.57 -28.70
C HIS A 242 0.65 -2.71 -29.26
N PRO A 243 0.67 -2.96 -30.59
CA PRO A 243 0.02 -4.15 -31.14
C PRO A 243 0.75 -5.38 -30.56
N TYR A 244 0.00 -6.19 -29.82
CA TYR A 244 0.43 -7.52 -29.38
C TYR A 244 0.67 -8.44 -30.57
#